data_AF-A0A7C7UT83-F1
#
_entry.id   AF-A0A7C7UT83-F1
#
_cell.length_a   1.000
_cell.length_b   1.000
_cell.length_c   1.000
_cell.angle_alpha   90.00
_cell.angle_beta   90.00
_cell.angle_gamma   90.00
#
_symmetry.space_group_name_H-M   'P 1'
#
loop_
_entity.id
_entity.type
_entity.pdbx_description
1 polymer ?
#
loop_
_entity_poly.entity_id
_entity_poly.type
_entity_poly.pdbx_seq_one_letter_code
_entity_poly.pdbx_strand_id
1 'polypeptide(L)'
;MKPKVRFVDIKPYGEKFLLSDPIGISPPLLITPDLLFILSLLDGSREIREVQVEFLKGTGKIIASDELLEIIKFLDENFLLYNERFISKLKEERQKLFQKGYREPSHAGEAYPNEPEKLKSFIENTLQDGENFQENAVGIIVPHMDLRVANKVYGKVYSLIKGKNPDLV
;
A
#
# COMPACT_ATOMS: atom_id res chain seq x y z
N MET A 1 -29.27 -0.35 -6.02
CA MET A 1 -27.93 0.21 -5.71
C MET A 1 -26.87 -0.70 -6.31
N LYS A 2 -25.79 -0.12 -6.85
CA LYS A 2 -24.70 -0.86 -7.52
C LYS A 2 -23.36 -0.60 -6.80
N PRO A 3 -23.06 -1.32 -5.71
CA PRO A 3 -21.85 -1.09 -4.95
C PRO A 3 -20.61 -1.48 -5.76
N LYS A 4 -19.53 -0.72 -5.56
CA LYS A 4 -18.22 -0.96 -6.17
C LYS A 4 -17.17 -1.05 -5.08
N VAL A 5 -16.51 -2.20 -4.94
CA VAL A 5 -15.33 -2.35 -4.10
C VAL A 5 -14.18 -1.60 -4.78
N ARG A 6 -13.43 -0.82 -4.01
CA ARG A 6 -12.24 -0.12 -4.51
C ARG A 6 -11.06 -1.09 -4.64
N PHE A 7 -9.95 -0.60 -5.19
CA PHE A 7 -8.72 -1.39 -5.19
C PHE A 7 -8.25 -1.69 -3.76
N VAL A 8 -8.01 -2.98 -3.50
CA VAL A 8 -7.51 -3.56 -2.25
C VAL A 8 -6.55 -4.70 -2.60
N ASP A 9 -5.53 -4.92 -1.79
CA ASP A 9 -4.65 -6.07 -1.93
C ASP A 9 -5.25 -7.28 -1.22
N ILE A 10 -5.28 -8.43 -1.88
CA ILE A 10 -5.81 -9.66 -1.29
C ILE A 10 -4.75 -10.76 -1.44
N LYS A 11 -4.42 -11.43 -0.33
CA LYS A 11 -3.44 -12.52 -0.30
C LYS A 11 -4.00 -13.74 0.44
N PRO A 12 -3.68 -14.97 0.03
CA PRO A 12 -4.04 -16.17 0.79
C PRO A 12 -3.48 -16.13 2.22
N TYR A 13 -4.26 -16.59 3.19
CA TYR A 13 -3.88 -16.73 4.60
C TYR A 13 -4.54 -17.97 5.20
N GLY A 14 -3.87 -19.12 5.09
CA GLY A 14 -4.45 -20.42 5.42
C GLY A 14 -5.68 -20.71 4.54
N GLU A 15 -6.81 -21.04 5.15
CA GLU A 15 -8.09 -21.26 4.46
C GLU A 15 -8.89 -19.97 4.21
N LYS A 16 -8.32 -18.82 4.58
CA LYS A 16 -8.93 -17.48 4.46
C LYS A 16 -8.07 -16.59 3.57
N PHE A 17 -8.45 -15.33 3.44
CA PHE A 17 -7.69 -14.32 2.72
C PHE A 17 -7.48 -13.09 3.58
N LEU A 18 -6.28 -12.51 3.53
CA LEU A 18 -5.98 -11.22 4.11
C LEU A 18 -6.26 -10.15 3.06
N LEU A 19 -7.23 -9.28 3.34
CA LEU A 19 -7.50 -8.06 2.60
C LEU A 19 -6.78 -6.90 3.28
N SER A 20 -5.95 -6.18 2.53
CA SER A 20 -5.18 -5.04 2.99
C SER A 20 -5.44 -3.81 2.12
N ASP A 21 -5.49 -2.64 2.75
CA ASP A 21 -5.58 -1.38 2.04
C ASP A 21 -4.18 -0.87 1.64
N PRO A 22 -3.85 -0.77 0.34
CA PRO A 22 -2.55 -0.28 -0.11
C PRO A 22 -2.28 1.18 0.27
N ILE A 23 -3.32 1.97 0.56
CA ILE A 23 -3.17 3.39 0.94
C ILE A 23 -3.37 3.65 2.44
N GLY A 24 -3.64 2.61 3.24
CA GLY A 24 -3.66 2.69 4.71
C GLY A 24 -4.83 3.45 5.35
N ILE A 25 -5.95 3.63 4.65
CA ILE A 25 -7.19 4.23 5.21
C ILE A 25 -7.99 3.20 6.00
N SER A 26 -8.13 1.99 5.44
CA SER A 26 -8.92 0.91 6.04
C SER A 26 -7.99 -0.07 6.77
N PRO A 27 -8.40 -0.58 7.95
CA PRO A 27 -7.65 -1.63 8.64
C PRO A 27 -7.67 -2.94 7.83
N PRO A 28 -6.66 -3.81 7.99
CA PRO A 28 -6.65 -5.11 7.34
C PRO A 28 -7.77 -6.01 7.88
N LEU A 29 -8.33 -6.84 7.01
CA LEU A 29 -9.42 -7.76 7.33
C LEU A 29 -9.06 -9.19 6.91
N LEU A 30 -9.41 -10.15 7.76
CA LEU A 30 -9.37 -11.57 7.40
C LEU A 30 -10.75 -12.00 6.89
N ILE A 31 -10.85 -12.32 5.61
CA ILE A 31 -12.11 -12.61 4.92
C ILE A 31 -12.23 -14.09 4.52
N THR A 32 -13.45 -14.59 4.44
CA THR A 32 -13.75 -15.96 3.99
C THR A 32 -13.75 -16.05 2.46
N PRO A 33 -13.64 -17.26 1.88
CA PRO A 33 -13.82 -17.46 0.44
C PRO A 33 -15.17 -16.94 -0.08
N ASP A 34 -16.25 -17.12 0.69
CA ASP A 34 -17.59 -16.63 0.33
C ASP A 34 -17.61 -15.10 0.25
N LEU A 35 -17.03 -14.41 1.24
CA LEU A 35 -16.93 -12.94 1.22
C LEU A 35 -16.04 -12.46 0.08
N LEU A 36 -14.92 -13.14 -0.18
CA LEU A 36 -14.06 -12.83 -1.34
C LEU A 36 -14.86 -12.91 -2.66
N PHE A 37 -15.71 -13.93 -2.82
CA PHE A 37 -16.55 -14.06 -4.00
C PHE A 37 -17.62 -12.96 -4.07
N ILE A 38 -18.22 -12.58 -2.95
CA ILE A 38 -19.14 -11.42 -2.91
C ILE A 38 -18.40 -10.16 -3.37
N LEU A 39 -17.21 -9.87 -2.82
CA LEU A 39 -16.42 -8.69 -3.18
C LEU A 39 -16.11 -8.63 -4.68
N SER A 40 -15.83 -9.77 -5.33
CA SER A 40 -15.56 -9.80 -6.77
C SER A 40 -16.79 -9.51 -7.64
N LEU A 41 -18.00 -9.67 -7.10
CA LEU A 41 -19.27 -9.33 -7.77
C LEU A 41 -19.65 -7.85 -7.61
N LEU A 42 -19.18 -7.18 -6.56
CA LEU A 42 -19.42 -5.76 -6.26
C LEU A 42 -18.49 -4.86 -7.09
N ASP A 43 -18.63 -4.85 -8.41
CA ASP A 43 -17.79 -4.07 -9.33
C ASP A 43 -18.43 -2.75 -9.79
N GLY A 44 -19.63 -2.43 -9.29
CA GLY A 44 -20.43 -1.27 -9.68
C GLY A 44 -21.36 -1.48 -10.87
N SER A 45 -21.39 -2.68 -11.46
CA SER A 45 -22.28 -2.99 -12.61
C SER A 45 -23.59 -3.67 -12.20
N ARG A 46 -23.60 -4.37 -11.07
CA ARG A 46 -24.69 -5.25 -10.61
C ARG A 46 -25.56 -4.64 -9.50
N GLU A 47 -26.85 -4.87 -9.58
CA GLU A 47 -27.80 -4.69 -8.49
C GLU A 47 -27.69 -5.82 -7.45
N ILE A 48 -28.17 -5.57 -6.23
CA ILE A 48 -28.12 -6.52 -5.10
C ILE A 48 -28.70 -7.89 -5.46
N ARG A 49 -29.84 -7.91 -6.16
CA ARG A 49 -30.48 -9.17 -6.58
C ARG A 49 -29.63 -9.96 -7.56
N GLU A 50 -28.91 -9.28 -8.46
CA GLU A 50 -28.01 -9.93 -9.41
C GLU A 50 -26.81 -10.55 -8.68
N VAL A 51 -26.28 -9.86 -7.66
CA VAL A 51 -25.23 -10.42 -6.79
C VAL A 51 -25.70 -11.68 -6.09
N GLN A 52 -26.92 -11.69 -5.52
CA GLN A 52 -27.49 -12.89 -4.87
C GLN A 52 -27.63 -14.07 -5.85
N VAL A 53 -28.09 -13.80 -7.06
CA VAL A 53 -28.25 -14.83 -8.10
C VAL A 53 -26.90 -15.42 -8.51
N GLU A 54 -25.89 -14.58 -8.76
CA GLU A 54 -24.56 -15.05 -9.13
C GLU A 54 -23.86 -15.76 -7.96
N PHE A 55 -24.05 -15.30 -6.73
CA PHE A 55 -23.56 -15.98 -5.54
C PHE A 55 -24.15 -17.39 -5.40
N LEU A 56 -25.47 -17.53 -5.58
CA LEU A 56 -26.15 -18.82 -5.53
C LEU A 56 -25.64 -19.76 -6.64
N LYS A 57 -25.51 -19.26 -7.88
CA LYS A 57 -24.98 -20.06 -8.99
C LYS A 57 -23.55 -20.53 -8.74
N GLY A 58 -22.70 -19.67 -8.19
CA GLY A 58 -21.28 -19.97 -7.97
C GLY A 58 -21.00 -20.84 -6.75
N THR A 59 -21.86 -20.81 -5.73
CA THR A 59 -21.58 -21.47 -4.43
C THR A 59 -22.62 -22.52 -4.02
N GLY A 60 -23.80 -22.52 -4.62
CA GLY A 60 -24.96 -23.31 -4.19
C GLY A 60 -25.60 -22.81 -2.88
N LYS A 61 -25.13 -21.69 -2.31
CA LYS A 61 -25.62 -21.13 -1.05
C LYS A 61 -26.57 -19.97 -1.30
N ILE A 62 -27.59 -19.85 -0.47
CA ILE A 62 -28.51 -18.70 -0.47
C ILE A 62 -28.00 -17.70 0.57
N ILE A 63 -27.84 -16.44 0.17
CA ILE A 63 -27.57 -15.32 1.08
C ILE A 63 -28.82 -14.46 1.21
N ALA A 64 -29.22 -14.19 2.45
CA ALA A 64 -30.37 -13.32 2.72
C ALA A 64 -30.07 -11.88 2.26
N SER A 65 -31.10 -11.16 1.82
CA SER A 65 -30.93 -9.78 1.37
C SER A 65 -30.40 -8.88 2.48
N ASP A 66 -30.87 -9.08 3.72
CA ASP A 66 -30.46 -8.29 4.87
C ASP A 66 -28.97 -8.55 5.20
N GLU A 67 -28.52 -9.80 5.15
CA GLU A 67 -27.11 -10.17 5.34
C GLU A 67 -26.20 -9.53 4.28
N LEU A 68 -26.60 -9.56 3.01
CA LEU A 68 -25.83 -8.92 1.93
C LEU A 68 -25.77 -7.39 2.10
N LEU A 69 -26.88 -6.78 2.54
CA LEU A 69 -26.92 -5.34 2.82
C LEU A 69 -26.05 -4.98 4.04
N GLU A 70 -26.01 -5.82 5.07
CA GLU A 70 -25.11 -5.66 6.23
C GLU A 70 -23.64 -5.74 5.81
N ILE A 71 -23.29 -6.69 4.94
CA ILE A 71 -21.93 -6.78 4.36
C ILE A 71 -21.58 -5.48 3.63
N ILE A 72 -22.47 -4.99 2.75
CA ILE A 72 -22.22 -3.77 1.99
C ILE A 72 -22.08 -2.55 2.91
N LYS A 73 -22.92 -2.45 3.93
CA LYS A 73 -22.84 -1.39 4.93
C LYS A 73 -21.51 -1.45 5.69
N PHE A 74 -21.09 -2.63 6.13
CA PHE A 74 -19.80 -2.82 6.78
C PHE A 74 -18.64 -2.39 5.88
N LEU A 75 -18.67 -2.73 4.58
CA LEU A 75 -17.66 -2.29 3.63
C LEU A 75 -17.65 -0.77 3.44
N ASP A 76 -18.82 -0.12 3.39
CA ASP A 76 -18.92 1.34 3.30
C ASP A 76 -18.35 2.02 4.54
N GLU A 77 -18.77 1.58 5.74
CA GLU A 77 -18.34 2.14 7.01
C GLU A 77 -16.83 2.00 7.23
N ASN A 78 -16.21 0.96 6.67
CA ASN A 78 -14.77 0.73 6.68
C ASN A 78 -14.05 1.33 5.46
N PHE A 79 -14.69 2.16 4.65
CA PHE A 79 -14.10 2.82 3.48
C PHE A 79 -13.56 1.86 2.41
N LEU A 80 -14.15 0.67 2.27
CA LEU A 80 -13.76 -0.35 1.29
C LEU A 80 -14.56 -0.28 -0.02
N LEU A 81 -15.59 0.55 -0.07
CA LEU A 81 -16.31 0.85 -1.30
C LEU A 81 -15.77 2.13 -1.95
N TYR A 82 -15.70 2.13 -3.28
CA TYR A 82 -15.41 3.31 -4.07
C TYR A 82 -16.66 4.18 -4.21
N ASN A 83 -16.80 5.15 -3.32
CA ASN A 83 -17.93 6.08 -3.27
C ASN A 83 -17.53 7.42 -2.63
N GLU A 84 -18.49 8.34 -2.47
CA GLU A 84 -18.28 9.67 -1.88
C GLU A 84 -17.69 9.63 -0.47
N ARG A 85 -18.05 8.64 0.36
CA ARG A 85 -17.52 8.48 1.72
C ARG A 85 -16.02 8.20 1.67
N PHE A 86 -15.59 7.24 0.85
CA PHE A 86 -14.17 6.95 0.66
C PHE A 86 -13.42 8.13 0.04
N ILE A 87 -13.97 8.76 -1.01
CA ILE A 87 -13.33 9.90 -1.69
C ILE A 87 -13.11 11.06 -0.72
N SER A 88 -14.12 11.36 0.10
CA SER A 88 -14.03 12.41 1.13
C SER A 88 -12.97 12.09 2.17
N LYS A 89 -12.93 10.83 2.64
CA LYS A 89 -11.91 10.38 3.59
C LYS A 89 -10.49 10.46 3.03
N LEU A 90 -10.30 10.04 1.78
CA LEU A 90 -9.01 10.15 1.09
C LEU A 90 -8.55 11.62 0.99
N LYS A 91 -9.46 12.55 0.70
CA LYS A 91 -9.15 13.97 0.65
C LYS A 91 -8.75 14.51 2.03
N GLU A 92 -9.47 14.13 3.07
CA GLU A 92 -9.18 14.48 4.47
C GLU A 92 -7.77 14.01 4.87
N GLU A 93 -7.43 12.74 4.63
CA GLU A 93 -6.11 12.18 4.99
C GLU A 93 -4.97 12.84 4.21
N ARG A 94 -5.18 13.13 2.91
CA ARG A 94 -4.21 13.91 2.11
C ARG A 94 -4.00 15.31 2.68
N GLN A 95 -5.06 15.98 3.10
CA GLN A 95 -4.95 17.32 3.67
C GLN A 95 -4.19 17.30 5.00
N LYS A 96 -4.42 16.31 5.86
CA LYS A 96 -3.64 16.12 7.10
C LYS A 96 -2.15 15.96 6.82
N LEU A 97 -1.79 15.16 5.81
CA LEU A 97 -0.39 14.99 5.40
C LEU A 97 0.23 16.30 4.90
N PHE A 98 -0.48 17.08 4.09
CA PHE A 98 0.02 18.37 3.63
C PHE A 98 0.17 19.38 4.77
N GLN A 99 -0.80 19.43 5.69
CA GLN A 99 -0.75 20.33 6.86
C GLN A 99 0.38 19.98 7.82
N LYS A 100 0.73 18.69 7.93
CA LYS A 100 1.86 18.23 8.73
C LYS A 100 3.19 18.80 8.24
N GLY A 101 3.32 19.10 6.95
CA GLY A 101 4.52 19.71 6.36
C GLY A 101 5.71 18.76 6.17
N TYR A 102 5.58 17.51 6.61
CA TYR A 102 6.61 16.48 6.42
C TYR A 102 5.97 15.09 6.29
N ARG A 103 6.72 14.16 5.66
CA ARG A 103 6.34 12.75 5.53
C ARG A 103 7.16 11.91 6.50
N GLU A 104 6.49 11.09 7.32
CA GLU A 104 7.19 10.17 8.21
C GLU A 104 7.99 9.15 7.39
N PRO A 105 9.21 8.82 7.83
CA PRO A 105 10.03 7.79 7.19
C PRO A 105 9.45 6.40 7.49
N SER A 106 8.49 5.94 6.68
CA SER A 106 7.71 4.71 6.91
C SER A 106 8.53 3.41 6.99
N HIS A 107 9.78 3.44 6.53
CA HIS A 107 10.69 2.29 6.56
C HIS A 107 11.79 2.42 7.62
N ALA A 108 11.80 3.50 8.41
CA ALA A 108 12.71 3.66 9.54
C ALA A 108 12.44 2.57 10.58
N GLY A 109 13.50 1.90 11.04
CA GLY A 109 13.44 0.75 11.94
C GLY A 109 13.25 -0.59 11.23
N GLU A 110 12.85 -0.59 9.95
CA GLU A 110 12.69 -1.82 9.16
C GLU A 110 13.81 -1.96 8.11
N ALA A 111 13.90 -1.02 7.16
CA ALA A 111 14.88 -1.06 6.07
C ALA A 111 16.19 -0.33 6.41
N TYR A 112 16.16 0.56 7.39
CA TYR A 112 17.32 1.29 7.90
C TYR A 112 17.10 1.69 9.37
N PRO A 113 18.16 1.97 10.15
CA PRO A 113 17.99 2.35 11.55
C PRO A 113 17.11 3.60 11.72
N ASN A 114 16.23 3.60 12.71
CA ASN A 114 15.40 4.76 13.09
C ASN A 114 16.13 5.74 14.02
N GLU A 115 17.15 5.29 14.74
CA GLU A 115 17.96 6.14 15.60
C GLU A 115 18.96 6.96 14.76
N PRO A 116 19.00 8.31 14.90
CA PRO A 116 19.80 9.18 14.04
C PRO A 116 21.29 8.82 13.96
N GLU A 117 21.93 8.54 15.11
CA GLU A 117 23.35 8.19 15.14
C GLU A 117 23.63 6.85 14.46
N LYS A 118 22.76 5.85 14.68
CA LYS A 118 22.88 4.54 14.02
C LYS A 118 22.64 4.66 12.52
N LEU A 119 21.70 5.51 12.10
CA LEU A 119 21.43 5.78 10.69
C LEU A 119 22.65 6.45 10.02
N LYS A 120 23.25 7.44 10.70
CA LYS A 120 24.45 8.11 10.21
C LYS A 120 25.59 7.11 9.99
N SER A 121 25.90 6.28 11.00
CA SER A 121 26.92 5.25 10.86
C SER A 121 26.58 4.22 9.78
N PHE A 122 25.31 3.83 9.65
CA PHE A 122 24.85 2.93 8.60
C PHE A 122 25.11 3.50 7.19
N ILE A 123 24.79 4.77 6.97
CA ILE A 123 25.04 5.47 5.71
C ILE A 123 26.55 5.62 5.46
N GLU A 124 27.31 6.07 6.45
CA GLU A 124 28.76 6.25 6.32
C GLU A 124 29.46 4.95 5.94
N ASN A 125 29.11 3.84 6.61
CA ASN A 125 29.64 2.51 6.29
C ASN A 125 29.20 2.05 4.90
N THR A 126 27.95 2.32 4.51
CA THR A 126 27.45 2.00 3.17
C THR A 126 28.25 2.69 2.07
N LEU A 127 28.71 3.93 2.31
CA LEU A 127 29.48 4.71 1.35
C LEU A 127 30.98 4.35 1.28
N GLN A 128 31.50 3.53 2.21
CA GLN A 128 32.94 3.17 2.23
C GLN A 128 33.36 2.28 1.06
N ASP A 129 32.45 1.45 0.56
CA ASP A 129 32.68 0.54 -0.58
C ASP A 129 32.59 1.26 -1.95
N GLY A 130 32.57 2.60 -1.95
CA GLY A 130 32.53 3.41 -3.15
C GLY A 130 33.78 3.24 -4.01
N GLU A 131 33.60 2.85 -5.26
CA GLU A 131 34.70 2.87 -6.23
C GLU A 131 35.06 4.34 -6.54
N ASN A 132 36.36 4.66 -6.55
CA ASN A 132 36.87 5.94 -7.01
C ASN A 132 36.76 5.99 -8.54
N PHE A 133 35.56 6.23 -9.05
CA PHE A 133 35.41 6.58 -10.45
C PHE A 133 35.99 7.98 -10.67
N GLN A 134 36.91 8.08 -11.63
CA GLN A 134 37.60 9.34 -11.95
C GLN A 134 36.75 10.31 -12.77
N GLU A 135 35.51 9.94 -13.10
CA GLU A 135 34.63 10.71 -13.97
C GLU A 135 33.57 11.50 -13.19
N ASN A 136 33.31 12.74 -13.64
CA ASN A 136 32.26 13.58 -13.07
C ASN A 136 30.88 13.09 -13.53
N ALA A 137 30.23 12.26 -12.72
CA ALA A 137 28.83 11.89 -12.94
C ALA A 137 27.92 13.13 -12.81
N VAL A 138 27.10 13.38 -13.83
CA VAL A 138 26.05 14.43 -13.84
C VAL A 138 24.69 13.90 -13.35
N GLY A 139 24.62 12.60 -13.09
CA GLY A 139 23.43 11.91 -12.60
C GLY A 139 23.76 10.47 -12.21
N ILE A 140 22.85 9.84 -11.48
CA ILE A 140 22.98 8.46 -11.02
C ILE A 140 21.70 7.68 -11.27
N ILE A 141 21.84 6.37 -11.49
CA ILE A 141 20.71 5.44 -11.51
C ILE A 141 20.94 4.46 -10.37
N VAL A 142 19.99 4.44 -9.42
CA VAL A 142 20.03 3.56 -8.25
C VAL A 142 18.81 2.65 -8.24
N PRO A 143 18.94 1.42 -7.69
CA PRO A 143 17.78 0.58 -7.46
C PRO A 143 16.80 1.26 -6.48
N HIS A 144 15.58 0.75 -6.40
CA HIS A 144 14.61 1.06 -5.32
C HIS A 144 14.35 -0.18 -4.44
N MET A 145 15.40 -0.98 -4.23
CA MET A 145 15.36 -2.21 -3.44
C MET A 145 15.58 -1.89 -1.96
N ASP A 146 15.18 -2.80 -1.08
CA ASP A 146 15.44 -2.70 0.35
C ASP A 146 16.93 -2.40 0.64
N LEU A 147 17.19 -1.32 1.40
CA LEU A 147 18.53 -0.86 1.73
C LEU A 147 19.35 -1.92 2.46
N ARG A 148 18.73 -2.81 3.24
CA ARG A 148 19.44 -3.92 3.91
C ARG A 148 20.04 -4.91 2.92
N VAL A 149 19.41 -5.07 1.77
CA VAL A 149 19.79 -6.04 0.74
C VAL A 149 20.78 -5.42 -0.23
N ALA A 150 20.50 -4.19 -0.68
CA ALA A 150 21.24 -3.55 -1.76
C ALA A 150 22.20 -2.44 -1.30
N ASN A 151 22.49 -2.30 0.00
CA ASN A 151 23.33 -1.22 0.54
C ASN A 151 24.62 -1.02 -0.26
N LYS A 152 25.36 -2.09 -0.59
CA LYS A 152 26.61 -1.99 -1.36
C LYS A 152 26.43 -1.32 -2.72
N VAL A 153 25.33 -1.61 -3.42
CA VAL A 153 25.02 -0.99 -4.72
C VAL A 153 24.69 0.49 -4.53
N TYR A 154 23.88 0.82 -3.53
CA TYR A 154 23.61 2.20 -3.16
C TYR A 154 24.90 2.96 -2.83
N GLY A 155 25.77 2.37 -2.02
CA GLY A 155 27.07 2.90 -1.63
C GLY A 155 27.94 3.29 -2.81
N LYS A 156 28.13 2.36 -3.75
CA LYS A 156 28.92 2.56 -4.98
C LYS A 156 28.41 3.71 -5.84
N VAL A 157 27.09 3.86 -5.95
CA VAL A 157 26.50 4.85 -6.85
C VAL A 157 26.44 6.23 -6.18
N TYR A 158 26.03 6.29 -4.91
CA TYR A 158 25.98 7.56 -4.16
C TYR A 158 27.37 8.14 -3.86
N SER A 159 28.42 7.31 -3.77
CA SER A 159 29.80 7.79 -3.62
C SER A 159 30.26 8.66 -4.80
N LEU A 160 29.71 8.44 -6.00
CA LEU A 160 30.04 9.20 -7.23
C LEU A 160 29.66 10.68 -7.17
N ILE A 161 28.62 10.98 -6.40
CA ILE A 161 28.09 12.33 -6.26
C ILE A 161 28.38 12.90 -4.87
N LYS A 162 29.24 12.24 -4.07
CA LYS A 162 29.63 12.71 -2.74
C LYS A 162 30.30 14.08 -2.85
N GLY A 163 29.80 15.05 -2.10
CA GLY A 163 30.30 16.44 -2.13
C GLY A 163 29.80 17.27 -3.31
N LYS A 164 28.96 16.72 -4.19
CA LYS A 164 28.16 17.51 -5.12
C LYS A 164 26.97 18.09 -4.35
N ASN A 165 26.66 19.36 -4.61
CA ASN A 165 25.51 20.07 -4.03
C ASN A 165 24.53 20.39 -5.17
N PRO A 166 23.75 19.41 -5.65
CA PRO A 166 22.74 19.68 -6.66
C PRO A 166 21.65 20.59 -6.07
N ASP A 167 21.18 21.55 -6.86
CA ASP A 167 20.09 22.46 -6.44
C ASP A 167 18.75 21.71 -6.28
N LEU A 168 18.60 20.57 -6.96
CA LEU A 168 17.43 19.69 -6.97
C LEU A 168 17.88 18.22 -7.07
N VAL A 169 17.26 17.32 -6.29
CA VAL A 169 17.50 15.87 -6.29
C VAL A 169 16.20 15.13 -6.59
#